data_AF-X6KWK1-F1
#
_entry.id   AF-X6KWK1-F1
#
_cell.length_a   1.000
_cell.length_b   1.000
_cell.length_c   1.000
_cell.angle_alpha   90.00
_cell.angle_beta   90.00
_cell.angle_gamma   90.00
#
_symmetry.space_group_name_H-M   'P 1'
#
loop_
_entity.id
_entity.type
_entity.pdbx_description
1 polymer ?
#
loop_
_entity_poly.entity_id
_entity_poly.type
_entity_poly.pdbx_seq_one_letter_code
_entity_poly.pdbx_strand_id
1 'polypeptide(L)' 'MPRDNVQIGMGHASIHQKIDRYFLEIGLGLNPYALRRGRLREIIVLESATDAQLAELGLRREEILSFVFRDILAA' A
#
# COMPACT_ATOMS: atom_id res chain seq x y z
N MET A 1 -23.21 14.65 -26.20
CA MET A 1 -22.57 13.39 -25.74
C MET A 1 -21.39 13.77 -24.85
N PRO A 2 -21.37 13.38 -23.57
CA PRO A 2 -20.22 13.64 -22.70
C PRO A 2 -19.02 12.82 -23.20
N ARG A 3 -17.85 13.45 -23.21
CA ARG A 3 -16.60 12.88 -23.72
C ARG A 3 -16.00 11.96 -22.66
N ASP A 4 -15.60 10.75 -23.06
CA ASP A 4 -14.81 9.83 -22.24
C ASP A 4 -13.46 10.49 -21.87
N ASN A 5 -13.37 11.02 -20.67
CA ASN A 5 -12.25 11.78 -20.13
C ASN A 5 -11.51 11.02 -19.02
N VAL A 6 -11.58 9.68 -19.04
CA VAL A 6 -10.85 8.84 -18.08
C VAL A 6 -9.44 8.60 -18.61
N GLN A 7 -8.47 9.35 -18.07
CA GLN A 7 -7.06 9.03 -18.21
C GLN A 7 -6.65 8.09 -17.08
N ILE A 8 -6.48 6.80 -17.37
CA ILE A 8 -5.88 5.84 -16.42
C ILE A 8 -4.36 5.98 -16.52
N GLY A 9 -3.78 6.80 -15.64
CA GLY A 9 -2.34 6.94 -15.53
C GLY A 9 -1.70 5.69 -14.91
N MET A 10 -1.02 4.86 -15.72
CA MET A 10 -0.05 3.86 -15.25
C MET A 10 1.27 4.57 -14.88
N GLY A 11 1.20 5.58 -14.01
CA GLY A 11 2.36 6.38 -13.57
C GLY A 11 2.71 6.20 -12.09
N HIS A 12 1.80 5.62 -11.30
CA HIS A 12 2.10 5.23 -9.93
C HIS A 12 2.88 3.92 -10.01
N ALA A 13 4.05 3.84 -9.37
CA ALA A 13 4.66 2.54 -9.07
C ALA A 13 3.54 1.65 -8.51
N SER A 14 3.34 0.49 -9.13
CA SER A 14 2.23 -0.38 -8.76
C SER A 14 2.28 -0.59 -7.25
N ILE A 15 1.13 -0.61 -6.55
CA ILE A 15 1.08 -0.97 -5.12
C ILE A 15 1.90 -2.23 -4.86
N HIS A 16 1.91 -3.12 -5.85
CA HIS A 16 2.79 -4.27 -5.92
C HIS A 16 4.29 -3.95 -5.81
N GLN A 17 4.82 -3.08 -6.67
CA GLN A 17 6.23 -2.65 -6.61
C GLN A 17 6.57 -1.93 -5.29
N LYS A 18 5.65 -1.14 -4.72
CA LYS A 18 5.84 -0.52 -3.40
C LYS A 18 6.03 -1.57 -2.32
N ILE A 19 5.16 -2.59 -2.29
CA ILE A 19 5.24 -3.70 -1.34
C ILE A 19 6.53 -4.49 -1.53
N ASP A 20 6.91 -4.79 -2.78
CA ASP A 20 8.12 -5.58 -3.06
C ASP A 20 9.37 -4.81 -2.61
N ARG A 21 9.43 -3.49 -2.85
CA ARG A 21 10.51 -2.64 -2.36
C ARG A 21 10.56 -2.61 -0.82
N TYR A 22 9.42 -2.48 -0.16
CA TYR A 22 9.35 -2.47 1.30
C TYR A 22 9.91 -3.75 1.92
N PHE A 23 9.55 -4.92 1.39
CA PHE A 23 10.09 -6.19 1.87
C PHE A 23 11.58 -6.38 1.53
N LEU A 24 12.04 -5.86 0.38
CA LEU A 24 13.47 -5.84 0.04
C LEU A 24 14.29 -4.99 1.03
N GLU A 25 13.78 -3.82 1.43
CA GLU A 25 14.43 -2.91 2.37
C GLU A 25 14.51 -3.49 3.79
N ILE A 26 13.53 -4.28 4.20
CA ILE A 26 13.53 -4.93 5.53
C ILE A 26 14.47 -6.16 5.57
N GLY A 27 14.90 -6.68 4.42
CA GLY A 27 15.81 -7.82 4.36
C GLY A 27 15.18 -9.16 4.79
N LEU A 28 13.86 -9.20 4.93
CA LEU A 28 13.14 -10.44 5.18
C LEU A 28 13.09 -11.24 3.88
N GLY A 29 13.88 -12.31 3.78
CA GLY A 29 13.80 -13.33 2.74
C GLY A 29 12.48 -14.13 2.75
N LEU A 30 11.37 -13.49 3.12
CA LEU A 30 10.02 -14.01 3.10
C LEU A 30 9.49 -14.00 1.67
N ASN A 31 8.66 -15.00 1.33
CA ASN A 31 7.86 -14.95 0.12
C ASN A 31 6.64 -14.03 0.36
N PRO A 32 6.62 -12.78 -0.15
CA PRO A 32 5.59 -11.80 0.20
C PRO A 32 4.22 -12.15 -0.41
N TYR A 33 4.14 -13.19 -1.24
CA TYR A 33 2.96 -13.47 -2.05
C TYR A 33 1.72 -13.84 -1.23
N ALA A 34 1.87 -14.63 -0.16
CA ALA A 34 0.76 -14.97 0.72
C ALA A 34 0.31 -13.76 1.56
N LEU A 35 1.27 -13.02 2.10
CA LEU A 35 1.05 -11.83 2.94
C LEU A 35 0.39 -10.70 2.15
N ARG A 36 0.81 -10.52 0.90
CA ARG A 36 0.20 -9.59 -0.06
C ARG A 36 -1.27 -9.88 -0.25
N ARG A 37 -1.65 -11.11 -0.57
CA ARG A 37 -3.04 -11.41 -0.95
C ARG A 37 -4.03 -11.16 0.19
N GLY A 38 -3.62 -11.40 1.44
CA GLY A 38 -4.44 -11.11 2.60
C GLY A 38 -4.63 -9.62 2.87
N ARG A 39 -3.58 -8.81 2.65
CA ARG A 39 -3.55 -7.40 3.06
C ARG A 39 -3.65 -6.38 1.93
N LEU A 40 -3.64 -6.82 0.66
CA LEU A 40 -3.73 -5.93 -0.50
C LEU A 40 -5.00 -5.07 -0.48
N ARG A 41 -6.13 -5.64 -0.06
CA ARG A 41 -7.40 -4.91 0.03
C ARG A 41 -7.32 -3.76 1.04
N GLU A 42 -6.69 -4.01 2.19
CA GLU A 42 -6.47 -3.01 3.23
C GLU A 42 -5.52 -1.90 2.74
N ILE A 43 -4.42 -2.26 2.07
CA ILE A 43 -3.48 -1.30 1.48
C ILE A 43 -4.17 -0.43 0.44
N ILE A 44 -5.00 -1.01 -0.44
CA ILE A 44 -5.74 -0.25 -1.45
C ILE A 44 -6.69 0.75 -0.80
N VAL A 45 -7.41 0.34 0.25
CA VAL A 45 -8.33 1.24 0.98
C VAL A 45 -7.56 2.41 1.60
N LEU A 46 -6.43 2.15 2.25
CA LEU A 46 -5.61 3.19 2.88
C LEU A 46 -4.92 4.10 1.86
N GLU A 47 -4.40 3.55 0.76
CA GLU A 47 -3.80 4.36 -0.33
C GLU A 47 -4.83 5.18 -1.10
N SER A 48 -6.11 4.79 -1.06
CA SER A 48 -7.22 5.55 -1.65
C SER A 48 -7.77 6.62 -0.71
N ALA A 49 -7.39 6.61 0.58
CA ALA A 49 -7.78 7.63 1.54
C ALA A 49 -6.98 8.92 1.31
N THR A 50 -7.60 10.05 1.62
CA THR A 50 -6.93 11.36 1.60
C THR A 50 -5.96 11.50 2.78
N ASP A 51 -4.97 12.40 2.67
CA ASP A 51 -4.05 12.66 3.79
C ASP A 51 -4.77 13.12 5.06
N ALA A 52 -5.88 13.86 4.94
CA ALA A 52 -6.70 14.26 6.07
C ALA A 52 -7.30 13.05 6.79
N GLN A 53 -7.84 12.10 6.03
CA GLN A 53 -8.40 10.86 6.58
C GLN A 53 -7.32 9.96 7.19
N LEU A 54 -6.12 9.93 6.60
CA LEU A 54 -4.98 9.21 7.17
C LEU A 54 -4.52 9.88 8.48
N ALA A 55 -4.47 11.21 8.52
CA ALA A 55 -4.11 11.96 9.72
C ALA A 55 -5.11 11.78 10.87
N GLU A 56 -6.41 11.65 10.58
CA GLU A 56 -7.44 11.30 11.58
C GLU A 56 -7.18 9.91 12.22
N LEU A 57 -6.60 8.99 11.45
CA LEU A 57 -6.16 7.67 11.94
C LEU A 57 -4.77 7.72 12.60
N GLY A 58 -4.11 8.88 12.63
CA GLY A 58 -2.76 9.04 13.13
C GLY A 58 -1.70 8.38 12.25
N LEU A 59 -1.98 8.20 10.95
CA LEU A 59 -1.12 7.52 9.98
C LEU A 59 -0.60 8.51 8.92
N ARG A 60 0.68 8.40 8.57
CA ARG A 60 1.22 9.01 7.34
C ARG A 60 1.17 8.01 6.18
N ARG A 61 1.12 8.52 4.95
CA ARG A 61 1.09 7.71 3.71
C ARG A 61 2.26 6.72 3.62
N GLU A 62 3.44 7.16 4.04
CA GLU A 62 4.66 6.34 4.10
C GLU A 62 4.61 5.24 5.17
N GLU A 63 3.77 5.39 6.19
CA GLU A 63 3.63 4.46 7.31
C GLU A 63 2.58 3.37 7.04
N ILE A 64 1.81 3.48 5.94
CA ILE A 64 0.73 2.53 5.60
C ILE A 64 1.26 1.08 5.57
N LEU A 65 2.38 0.83 4.89
CA LEU A 65 2.93 -0.52 4.80
C LEU A 65 3.40 -1.04 6.17
N SER A 66 4.07 -0.20 6.96
CA SER A 66 4.51 -0.54 8.32
C SER A 66 3.35 -0.77 9.28
N PHE A 67 2.25 -0.04 9.12
CA PHE A 67 1.03 -0.25 9.89
C PHE A 67 0.37 -1.57 9.53
N VAL A 68 0.20 -1.83 8.24
CA VAL A 68 -0.46 -3.02 7.71
C VAL A 68 0.32 -4.29 8.02
N PHE A 69 1.65 -4.26 7.97
CA PHE A 69 2.52 -5.41 8.24
C PHE A 69 3.12 -5.42 9.66
N ARG A 70 2.66 -4.54 10.56
CA ARG A 70 3.15 -4.45 11.94
C ARG A 70 3.11 -5.80 12.66
N ASP A 71 2.04 -6.56 12.43
CA ASP A 71 1.83 -7.88 13.02
C ASP A 71 2.91 -8.89 12.65
N ILE A 72 3.50 -8.74 11.47
CA ILE A 72 4.56 -9.62 10.96
C ILE A 72 5.94 -9.15 11.42
N LEU A 73 6.12 -7.83 11.53
CA LEU A 73 7.40 -7.22 11.91
C LEU A 73 7.64 -7.19 13.43
N ALA A 74 6.59 -7.32 14.24
CA ALA A 74 6.68 -7.36 15.69
C ALA A 74 6.89 -8.78 16.26
N ALA A 75 6.93 -9.81 15.40
CA ALA A 75 7.19 -11.20 15.76
C ALA A 75 8.68 -11.54 15.62
#